data_AF-A0A9E5K7W2-F1
#
_entry.id   AF-A0A9E5K7W2-F1
#
_cell.length_a   1.000
_cell.length_b   1.000
_cell.length_c   1.000
_cell.angle_alpha   90.00
_cell.angle_beta   90.00
_cell.angle_gamma   90.00
#
_symmetry.space_group_name_H-M   'P 1'
#
loop_
_entity.id
_entity.type
_entity.pdbx_description
1 polymer ?
#
loop_
_entity_poly.entity_id
_entity_poly.type
_entity_poly.pdbx_seq_one_letter_code
_entity_poly.pdbx_strand_id
1 'polypeptide(L)'
;MTNFRTDLPSPLLASSLHESGHIAGSRPKPHLRKANPYEAEGKKECLGCIQVLSFDNFGTDKGRSDGYASKCKECGRRAANGELPTP
;
A
#
# COMPACT_ATOMS: atom_id res chain seq x y z
N MET A 1 -7.91 -51.23 55.03
CA MET A 1 -8.12 -50.92 53.60
C MET A 1 -9.13 -49.78 53.53
N THR A 2 -8.68 -48.54 53.49
CA THR A 2 -9.58 -47.36 53.42
C THR A 2 -9.20 -46.54 52.20
N ASN A 3 -10.10 -46.56 51.22
CA ASN A 3 -9.98 -45.84 49.95
C ASN A 3 -10.24 -44.34 50.20
N PHE A 4 -9.24 -43.50 50.02
CA PHE A 4 -9.43 -42.06 49.91
C PHE A 4 -9.50 -41.66 48.44
N ARG A 5 -10.72 -41.36 47.99
CA ARG A 5 -10.97 -40.58 46.78
C ARG A 5 -10.58 -39.14 47.09
N THR A 6 -9.61 -38.59 46.36
CA THR A 6 -9.54 -37.15 46.12
C THR A 6 -9.65 -36.96 44.61
N ASP A 7 -10.90 -36.74 44.20
CA ASP A 7 -11.27 -36.14 42.93
C ASP A 7 -10.71 -34.72 42.92
N LEU A 8 -9.70 -34.47 42.09
CA LEU A 8 -9.16 -33.13 41.88
C LEU A 8 -9.75 -32.60 40.57
N PRO A 9 -10.58 -31.55 40.58
CA PRO A 9 -11.21 -31.06 39.37
C PRO A 9 -10.21 -30.29 38.49
N SER A 10 -10.11 -30.80 37.26
CA SER A 10 -9.93 -30.11 35.99
C SER A 10 -9.13 -28.80 35.97
N PRO A 11 -7.91 -28.77 35.38
CA PRO A 11 -7.37 -27.53 34.87
C PRO A 11 -8.24 -27.10 33.68
N LEU A 12 -9.04 -26.06 33.89
CA LEU A 12 -9.62 -25.24 32.84
C LEU A 12 -8.46 -24.66 32.02
N LEU A 13 -8.05 -25.38 30.97
CA LEU A 13 -7.08 -24.88 30.01
C LEU A 13 -7.76 -23.73 29.28
N ALA A 14 -7.32 -22.53 29.69
CA ALA A 14 -7.80 -21.24 29.27
C ALA A 14 -7.97 -21.17 27.75
N SER A 15 -9.14 -20.67 27.37
CA SER A 15 -9.52 -20.28 26.03
C SER A 15 -8.43 -19.43 25.38
N SER A 16 -7.60 -20.04 24.54
CA SER A 16 -6.75 -19.29 23.60
C SER A 16 -7.61 -18.82 22.43
N LEU A 17 -8.45 -17.80 22.65
CA LEU A 17 -8.88 -16.94 21.57
C LEU A 17 -7.64 -16.14 21.15
N HIS A 18 -6.91 -16.63 20.14
CA HIS A 18 -6.01 -15.74 19.42
C HIS A 18 -6.88 -14.71 18.72
N GLU A 19 -6.80 -13.49 19.23
CA GLU A 19 -7.39 -12.29 18.68
C GLU A 19 -7.03 -12.17 17.21
N SER A 20 -8.06 -12.18 16.36
CA SER A 20 -7.93 -11.79 14.96
C SER A 20 -7.67 -10.29 14.91
N GLY A 21 -6.40 -9.90 15.13
CA GLY A 21 -5.94 -8.54 14.95
C GLY A 21 -5.95 -8.19 13.47
N HIS A 22 -7.03 -7.61 12.97
CA HIS A 22 -6.99 -6.85 11.74
C HIS A 22 -6.09 -5.63 11.99
N ILE A 23 -4.87 -5.63 11.45
CA ILE A 23 -4.10 -4.39 11.28
C ILE A 23 -4.90 -3.50 10.33
N ALA A 24 -5.76 -2.67 10.92
CA ALA A 24 -6.51 -1.65 10.22
C ALA A 24 -5.52 -0.82 9.42
N GLY A 25 -5.66 -0.89 8.09
CA GLY A 25 -4.67 -0.41 7.15
C GLY A 25 -4.21 1.01 7.48
N SER A 26 -2.89 1.16 7.61
CA SER A 26 -2.21 2.44 7.60
C SER A 26 -2.51 3.14 6.28
N ARG A 27 -3.65 3.83 6.19
CA ARG A 27 -3.92 4.72 5.07
C ARG A 27 -2.81 5.77 5.10
N PRO A 28 -1.93 5.83 4.09
CA PRO A 28 -0.85 6.79 4.10
C PRO A 28 -1.47 8.18 4.25
N LYS A 29 -1.00 8.94 5.25
CA LYS A 29 -1.51 10.28 5.54
C LYS A 29 -1.43 11.10 4.25
N PRO A 30 -2.57 11.57 3.71
CA PRO A 30 -2.59 12.28 2.42
C PRO A 30 -1.70 13.53 2.43
N HIS A 31 -1.52 14.14 3.61
CA HIS A 31 -0.67 15.31 3.84
C HIS A 31 0.84 15.02 3.73
N LEU A 32 1.28 13.76 3.76
CA LEU A 32 2.70 13.42 3.54
C LEU A 32 3.04 13.24 2.05
N ARG A 33 2.09 13.45 1.14
CA ARG A 33 2.37 13.40 -0.29
C ARG A 33 3.21 14.61 -0.68
N LYS A 34 4.45 14.33 -1.08
CA LYS A 34 5.37 15.32 -1.64
C LYS A 34 4.71 15.96 -2.85
N ALA A 35 4.47 17.28 -2.77
CA ALA A 35 4.01 18.07 -3.89
C ALA A 35 5.01 17.94 -5.04
N ASN A 36 4.50 17.88 -6.27
CA ASN A 36 5.34 17.82 -7.45
C ASN A 36 5.99 19.19 -7.68
N PRO A 37 7.32 19.34 -7.57
CA PRO A 37 7.99 20.63 -7.71
C PRO A 37 7.85 21.25 -9.11
N TYR A 38 7.52 20.44 -10.12
CA TYR A 38 7.38 20.89 -11.51
C TYR A 38 5.94 21.25 -11.91
N GLU A 39 4.99 21.18 -10.97
CA GLU A 39 3.58 21.48 -11.22
C GLU A 39 3.36 22.90 -11.74
N ALA A 40 4.15 23.86 -11.25
CA ALA A 40 4.10 25.26 -11.69
C ALA A 40 4.42 25.43 -13.20
N GLU A 41 5.21 24.54 -13.79
CA GLU A 41 5.57 24.55 -15.21
C GLU A 41 4.70 23.61 -16.06
N GLY A 42 3.69 22.97 -15.46
CA GLY A 42 2.89 21.97 -16.17
C GLY A 42 3.64 20.65 -16.44
N LYS A 43 4.68 20.36 -15.67
CA LYS A 43 5.54 19.19 -15.82
C LYS A 43 5.48 18.30 -14.57
N LYS A 44 5.85 17.04 -14.72
CA LYS A 44 5.90 16.04 -13.64
C LYS A 44 7.02 15.05 -13.90
N GLU A 45 7.69 14.66 -12.83
CA GLU A 45 8.67 13.57 -12.87
C GLU A 45 7.94 12.22 -12.91
N CYS A 46 8.33 11.37 -13.87
CA CYS A 46 7.83 10.01 -13.98
C CYS A 46 8.57 9.08 -13.01
N LEU A 47 7.86 8.37 -12.12
CA LEU A 47 8.50 7.39 -11.22
C LEU A 47 8.98 6.11 -11.93
N GLY A 48 8.67 5.94 -13.22
CA GLY A 48 9.11 4.79 -14.02
C GLY A 48 10.45 5.02 -14.71
N CYS A 49 10.60 6.15 -15.40
CA CYS A 49 11.82 6.51 -16.15
C CYS A 49 12.61 7.69 -15.54
N ILE A 50 12.13 8.26 -14.42
CA ILE A 50 12.74 9.41 -13.72
C ILE A 50 12.97 10.62 -14.64
N GLN A 51 12.18 10.74 -15.72
CA GLN A 51 12.20 11.88 -16.62
C GLN A 51 11.12 12.89 -16.26
N VAL A 52 11.46 14.18 -16.36
CA VAL A 52 10.52 15.29 -16.22
C VAL A 52 9.81 15.49 -17.56
N LEU A 53 8.53 15.15 -17.60
CA LEU A 53 7.68 15.22 -18.79
C LEU A 53 6.49 16.13 -18.52
N SER A 54 5.90 16.71 -19.56
CA SER A 54 4.66 17.50 -19.42
C SER A 54 3.49 16.62 -18.95
N PHE A 55 2.51 17.19 -18.23
CA PHE A 55 1.30 16.48 -17.78
C PHE A 55 0.55 15.76 -18.92
N ASP A 56 0.66 16.25 -20.16
CA ASP A 56 0.10 15.60 -21.34
C ASP A 56 0.63 14.16 -21.57
N ASN A 57 1.87 13.89 -21.16
CA ASN A 57 2.48 12.56 -21.22
C ASN A 57 2.03 11.65 -20.09
N PHE A 58 1.28 12.15 -19.11
CA PHE A 58 0.74 11.37 -18.00
C PHE A 58 -0.73 11.03 -18.26
N GLY A 59 -1.15 9.84 -17.82
CA GLY A 59 -2.56 9.49 -17.83
C GLY A 59 -3.31 10.22 -16.72
N THR A 60 -4.56 10.60 -16.95
CA THR A 60 -5.44 11.15 -15.91
C THR A 60 -5.82 10.05 -14.92
N ASP A 61 -5.56 10.29 -13.63
CA ASP A 61 -5.90 9.38 -12.54
C ASP A 61 -6.75 10.12 -11.49
N LYS A 62 -8.05 9.79 -11.45
CA LYS A 62 -9.04 10.44 -10.57
C LYS A 62 -8.86 10.06 -9.09
N GLY A 63 -8.08 9.02 -8.79
CA GLY A 63 -7.80 8.58 -7.43
C GLY A 63 -6.62 9.31 -6.78
N ARG A 64 -5.87 10.11 -7.57
CA ARG A 64 -4.73 10.88 -7.07
C ARG A 64 -5.09 12.34 -6.89
N SER A 65 -4.48 12.93 -5.86
CA SER A 65 -4.61 14.33 -5.50
C SER A 65 -4.23 15.28 -6.65
N ASP A 66 -3.23 14.91 -7.45
CA ASP A 66 -2.80 15.71 -8.60
C ASP A 66 -3.67 15.46 -9.85
N GLY A 67 -4.58 14.48 -9.84
CA GLY A 67 -5.36 14.08 -11.02
C GLY A 67 -4.55 13.35 -12.11
N TYR A 68 -3.25 13.10 -11.91
CA TYR A 68 -2.37 12.46 -12.89
C TYR A 68 -1.64 11.23 -12.31
N ALA A 69 -1.43 10.23 -13.16
CA ALA A 69 -0.69 9.02 -12.85
C ALA A 69 0.73 9.30 -12.32
N SER A 70 1.30 8.33 -11.58
CA SER A 70 2.70 8.41 -11.09
C SER A 70 3.73 8.18 -12.20
N LYS A 71 3.30 7.55 -13.28
CA LYS A 71 4.13 7.14 -14.41
C LYS A 71 3.56 7.72 -15.70
N CYS A 72 4.42 8.01 -16.67
CA CYS A 72 4.00 8.44 -17.99
C CYS A 72 3.27 7.33 -18.74
N LYS A 73 2.54 7.68 -19.80
CA LYS A 73 1.78 6.76 -20.67
C LYS A 73 2.66 5.64 -21.23
N GLU A 74 3.91 5.96 -21.60
CA GLU A 74 4.94 5.02 -22.04
C GLU A 74 5.21 3.94 -20.97
N CYS A 75 5.61 4.34 -19.76
CA CYS A 75 5.82 3.42 -18.65
C CYS A 75 4.53 2.69 -18.23
N GLY A 76 3.37 3.32 -18.41
CA GLY A 76 2.05 2.71 -18.25
C GLY A 76 1.86 1.53 -19.18
N ARG A 77 2.14 1.73 -20.47
CA ARG A 77 2.06 0.71 -21.52
C ARG A 77 3.07 -0.41 -21.31
N ARG A 78 4.33 -0.08 -21.03
CA ARG A 78 5.39 -1.07 -20.77
C ARG A 78 5.03 -1.98 -19.58
N ALA A 79 4.52 -1.39 -18.49
CA ALA A 79 4.07 -2.15 -17.34
C ALA A 79 2.87 -3.08 -17.64
N ALA A 80 2.00 -2.72 -18.59
CA ALA A 80 0.91 -3.60 -19.04
C ALA A 80 1.42 -4.78 -19.88
N ASN A 81 2.51 -4.58 -20.61
CA ASN A 81 3.17 -5.62 -21.42
C ASN A 81 4.14 -6.50 -20.62
N GLY A 82 4.41 -6.18 -19.35
CA GLY A 82 5.40 -6.89 -18.53
C GLY A 82 6.85 -6.48 -18.80
N GLU A 83 7.08 -5.42 -19.56
CA GLU A 83 8.42 -4.86 -19.78
C GLU A 83 8.82 -3.99 -18.59
N LEU A 84 9.84 -4.44 -17.87
CA LEU A 84 10.41 -3.74 -16.72
C LEU A 84 10.92 -2.37 -17.18
N PRO A 85 10.64 -1.28 -16.43
CA PRO A 85 11.23 0.01 -16.74
C PRO A 85 12.76 -0.09 -16.59
N THR A 86 13.48 -0.02 -17.70
CA THR A 86 14.92 0.26 -17.70
C THR A 86 15.13 1.75 -17.43
N PRO A 87 15.96 2.13 -16.46
CA PRO A 87 16.30 3.52 -16.17
C PRO A 87 17.01 4.20 -17.34
#